data_AF-A0A4Q2U174-F1
#
_entry.id   AF-A0A4Q2U174-F1
#
_cell.length_a   1.000
_cell.length_b   1.000
_cell.length_c   1.000
_cell.angle_alpha   90.00
_cell.angle_beta   90.00
_cell.angle_gamma   90.00
#
_symmetry.space_group_name_H-M   'P 1'
#
loop_
_entity.id
_entity.type
_entity.pdbx_description
1 polymer ?
#
loop_
_entity_poly.entity_id
_entity_poly.type
_entity_poly.pdbx_seq_one_letter_code
_entity_poly.pdbx_strand_id
1 'polypeptide(L)'
;MHQHQREAALALQRAGRLSEAEAAYRALLAQDPRDADALHLLGLARQQSGDAREGEAFIRGAIAIRDAAVFHLNLGTLLLAGRREGEAEGEYRCALALDPAMVDAARRLGALLIGAGRPGEVEGALTPTFAAHPHDADVLTMVAVARMRTGDNAGAEAAFRSAIAAQPRPGNLRYNLGTLLDRQKRSGEAEAEFRAAIALTPEHVEAHFNLGNLLMKSDRLDEARSCFEAALRLRPDYADARFNLGLLQVEQDQTDAAEASFRTVLSAAPDRPDARLALGTLLLRRGDYANGWPLYEARSEGELRENFNLLPDVPYPRWRGEDLTGKSLLLWPEQGYGDAIQFARFARELKRRGLARLTLGCHAPLAPLFVGLDGVDEVVTSGMAIAAHDYWSLPLSLPLHLGMRLHSVPAVLPYLRASPALVERWRPRAASKGFRVGLAWRGAAIHGNDARRSLPSLDALRPLWRVPGVEFVALQKGEGEEEARAAAAEGRLADLGSDCVDFADTAAVVHHLDLVIAVDTAVAHLTGAMGKPCWILLPAQQTDWRWLERRVDSPWYPNVVRLFRQAQGQGWAPTVDAVATALHALDRRRVRRLP
;
A
#
# COMPACT_ATOMS: atom_id res chain seq x y z
N MET A 1 -48.72 -42.20 -25.58
CA MET A 1 -48.75 -41.16 -26.63
C MET A 1 -48.29 -39.80 -26.09
N HIS A 2 -48.86 -39.31 -24.99
CA HIS A 2 -48.49 -38.03 -24.34
C HIS A 2 -46.98 -37.87 -24.03
N GLN A 3 -46.34 -38.90 -23.47
CA GLN A 3 -44.90 -38.84 -23.13
C GLN A 3 -44.00 -38.71 -24.36
N HIS A 4 -44.29 -39.45 -25.43
CA HIS A 4 -43.53 -39.40 -26.68
C HIS A 4 -43.63 -38.03 -27.38
N GLN A 5 -44.81 -37.39 -27.30
CA GLN A 5 -45.01 -36.02 -27.82
C GLN A 5 -44.24 -34.98 -26.99
N ARG A 6 -44.14 -35.16 -25.67
CA ARG A 6 -43.36 -34.29 -24.79
C ARG A 6 -41.85 -34.42 -25.04
N GLU A 7 -41.36 -35.63 -25.22
CA GLU A 7 -39.95 -35.89 -25.56
C GLU A 7 -39.58 -35.27 -26.92
N ALA A 8 -40.46 -35.35 -27.91
CA ALA A 8 -40.28 -34.67 -29.20
C ALA A 8 -40.23 -33.14 -29.07
N ALA A 9 -41.11 -32.54 -28.25
CA ALA A 9 -41.10 -31.10 -27.97
C ALA A 9 -39.81 -30.66 -27.25
N LEU A 10 -39.34 -31.46 -26.29
CA LEU A 10 -38.08 -31.21 -25.60
C LEU A 10 -36.86 -31.32 -26.53
N ALA A 11 -36.88 -32.25 -27.48
CA ALA A 11 -35.83 -32.35 -28.50
C ALA A 11 -35.76 -31.10 -29.38
N LEU A 12 -36.91 -30.53 -29.78
CA LEU A 12 -36.97 -29.26 -30.51
C LEU A 12 -36.38 -28.11 -29.69
N GLN A 13 -36.70 -28.04 -28.40
CA GLN A 13 -36.16 -27.02 -27.50
C GLN A 13 -34.64 -27.14 -27.35
N ARG A 14 -34.12 -28.36 -27.15
CA ARG A 14 -32.67 -28.63 -27.08
C ARG A 14 -31.94 -28.29 -28.37
N ALA A 15 -32.62 -28.39 -29.52
CA ALA A 15 -32.09 -28.00 -30.83
C ALA A 15 -32.20 -26.49 -31.11
N GLY A 16 -32.65 -25.68 -30.14
CA GLY A 16 -32.83 -24.23 -30.30
C GLY A 16 -34.03 -23.82 -31.17
N ARG A 17 -34.89 -24.77 -31.57
CA ARG A 17 -36.11 -24.52 -32.36
C ARG A 17 -37.26 -24.11 -31.45
N LEU A 18 -37.08 -22.99 -30.75
CA LEU A 18 -37.93 -22.57 -29.63
C LEU A 18 -39.39 -22.35 -30.04
N SER A 19 -39.67 -21.72 -31.18
CA SER A 19 -41.05 -21.48 -31.64
C SER A 19 -41.82 -22.78 -31.91
N GLU A 20 -41.14 -23.81 -32.42
CA GLU A 20 -41.75 -25.11 -32.70
C GLU A 20 -41.94 -25.92 -31.42
N ALA A 21 -41.00 -25.83 -30.48
CA ALA A 21 -41.15 -26.40 -29.15
C ALA A 21 -42.33 -25.77 -28.39
N GLU A 22 -42.45 -24.44 -28.41
CA GLU A 22 -43.58 -23.72 -27.81
C GLU A 22 -44.93 -24.14 -28.41
N ALA A 23 -45.01 -24.27 -29.74
CA ALA A 23 -46.22 -24.75 -30.41
C ALA A 23 -46.57 -26.19 -30.00
N ALA A 24 -45.57 -27.07 -29.90
CA ALA A 24 -45.75 -28.45 -29.46
C ALA A 24 -46.20 -28.54 -27.98
N TYR A 25 -45.64 -27.74 -27.09
CA TYR A 25 -46.10 -27.68 -25.69
C TYR A 25 -47.51 -27.11 -25.57
N ARG A 26 -47.87 -26.08 -26.34
CA ARG A 26 -49.26 -25.56 -26.36
C ARG A 26 -50.25 -26.60 -26.90
N ALA A 27 -49.87 -27.41 -27.89
CA ALA A 27 -50.70 -28.50 -28.40
C ALA A 27 -50.90 -29.62 -27.37
N LEU A 28 -49.91 -29.89 -26.52
CA LEU A 28 -50.05 -30.79 -25.37
C LEU A 28 -51.02 -30.20 -24.33
N LEU A 29 -50.91 -28.90 -24.03
CA LEU A 29 -51.77 -28.21 -23.07
C LEU A 29 -53.22 -28.03 -23.57
N ALA A 30 -53.44 -28.03 -24.88
CA ALA A 30 -54.78 -28.06 -25.45
C ALA A 30 -55.48 -29.43 -25.25
N GLN A 31 -54.70 -30.51 -25.16
CA GLN A 31 -55.20 -31.87 -24.88
C GLN A 31 -55.36 -32.10 -23.38
N ASP A 32 -54.42 -31.61 -22.57
CA ASP A 32 -54.46 -31.64 -21.11
C ASP A 32 -53.98 -30.30 -20.52
N PRO A 33 -54.89 -29.38 -20.18
CA PRO A 33 -54.53 -28.10 -19.58
C PRO A 33 -53.87 -28.21 -18.21
N ARG A 34 -53.91 -29.38 -17.56
CA ARG A 34 -53.30 -29.65 -16.26
C ARG A 34 -51.99 -30.44 -16.38
N ASP A 35 -51.38 -30.52 -17.57
CA ASP A 35 -50.05 -31.11 -17.74
C ASP A 35 -48.97 -30.17 -17.16
N ALA A 36 -48.62 -30.39 -15.89
CA ALA A 36 -47.64 -29.58 -15.17
C ALA A 36 -46.24 -29.61 -15.80
N ASP A 37 -45.83 -30.73 -16.40
CA ASP A 37 -44.53 -30.84 -17.07
C ASP A 37 -44.51 -30.00 -18.36
N ALA A 38 -45.59 -30.03 -19.14
CA ALA A 38 -45.72 -29.21 -20.35
C ALA A 38 -45.78 -27.71 -20.02
N LEU A 39 -46.46 -27.31 -18.94
CA LEU A 39 -46.46 -25.92 -18.45
C LEU A 39 -45.05 -25.46 -18.04
N HIS A 40 -44.35 -26.26 -17.25
CA HIS A 40 -43.00 -25.95 -16.81
C HIS A 40 -42.02 -25.82 -17.99
N LEU A 41 -42.04 -26.77 -18.93
CA LEU A 41 -41.16 -26.74 -20.10
C LEU A 41 -41.50 -25.60 -21.06
N LEU A 42 -42.78 -25.27 -21.24
CA LEU A 42 -43.21 -24.08 -21.98
C LEU A 42 -42.68 -22.81 -21.31
N GLY A 43 -42.75 -22.72 -19.98
CA GLY A 43 -42.21 -21.59 -19.23
C GLY A 43 -40.71 -21.39 -19.44
N LEU A 44 -39.93 -22.46 -19.40
CA LEU A 44 -38.49 -22.43 -19.74
C LEU A 44 -38.23 -22.02 -21.19
N ALA A 45 -39.05 -22.49 -22.14
CA ALA A 45 -38.93 -22.10 -23.54
C ALA A 45 -39.22 -20.60 -23.75
N ARG A 46 -40.27 -20.06 -23.11
CA ARG A 46 -40.59 -18.62 -23.15
C ARG A 46 -39.49 -17.76 -22.55
N GLN A 47 -38.87 -18.21 -21.45
CA GLN A 47 -37.67 -17.56 -20.92
C GLN A 47 -36.54 -17.53 -21.96
N GLN A 48 -36.24 -18.65 -22.62
CA GLN A 48 -35.19 -18.73 -23.64
C GLN A 48 -35.49 -17.83 -24.85
N SER A 49 -36.77 -17.65 -25.20
CA SER A 49 -37.24 -16.75 -26.25
C SER A 49 -37.28 -15.26 -25.84
N GLY A 50 -36.95 -14.93 -24.58
CA GLY A 50 -36.88 -13.55 -24.07
C GLY A 50 -38.15 -13.03 -23.38
N ASP A 51 -39.20 -13.83 -23.26
CA ASP A 51 -40.44 -13.46 -22.55
C ASP A 51 -40.46 -14.03 -21.12
N ALA A 52 -39.68 -13.41 -20.24
CA ALA A 52 -39.51 -13.86 -18.86
C ALA A 52 -40.81 -13.78 -18.03
N ARG A 53 -41.72 -12.85 -18.34
CA ARG A 53 -42.98 -12.68 -17.59
C ARG A 53 -43.96 -13.81 -17.89
N GLU A 54 -44.12 -14.14 -19.17
CA GLU A 54 -44.97 -15.27 -19.55
C GLU A 54 -44.33 -16.59 -19.10
N GLY A 55 -43.00 -16.69 -19.18
CA GLY A 55 -42.24 -17.82 -18.65
C GLY A 55 -42.49 -18.08 -17.16
N GLU A 56 -42.44 -17.02 -16.34
CA GLU A 56 -42.76 -17.10 -14.91
C GLU A 56 -44.19 -17.56 -14.66
N ALA A 57 -45.17 -17.00 -15.39
CA ALA A 57 -46.58 -17.35 -15.22
C ALA A 57 -46.82 -18.84 -15.48
N PHE A 58 -46.20 -19.41 -16.52
CA PHE A 58 -46.32 -20.83 -16.82
C PHE A 58 -45.64 -21.72 -15.77
N ILE A 59 -44.47 -21.35 -15.25
CA ILE A 59 -43.80 -22.13 -14.20
C ILE A 59 -44.61 -22.08 -12.89
N ARG A 60 -45.14 -20.92 -12.50
CA ARG A 60 -46.04 -20.81 -11.32
C ARG A 60 -47.32 -21.62 -11.51
N GLY A 61 -47.87 -21.64 -12.73
CA GLY A 61 -49.01 -22.50 -13.09
C GLY A 61 -48.69 -23.99 -12.93
N ALA A 62 -47.50 -24.42 -13.34
CA ALA A 62 -47.04 -25.80 -13.13
C ALA A 62 -46.94 -26.18 -11.65
N ILE A 63 -46.36 -25.29 -10.81
CA ILE A 63 -46.26 -25.47 -9.35
C ILE A 63 -47.65 -25.60 -8.71
N ALA A 64 -48.61 -24.77 -9.12
CA ALA A 64 -49.99 -24.82 -8.61
C ALA A 64 -50.70 -26.15 -8.90
N ILE A 65 -50.29 -26.88 -9.95
CA ILE A 65 -50.83 -28.19 -10.29
C ILE A 65 -50.07 -29.32 -9.60
N ARG A 66 -48.73 -29.23 -9.59
CA ARG A 66 -47.85 -30.21 -8.95
C ARG A 66 -46.66 -29.50 -8.31
N ASP A 67 -46.64 -29.57 -6.99
CA ASP A 67 -45.53 -29.06 -6.19
C ASP A 67 -44.30 -29.98 -6.35
N ALA A 68 -43.26 -29.48 -7.03
CA ALA A 68 -42.08 -30.27 -7.39
C ALA A 68 -40.80 -29.44 -7.30
N ALA A 69 -39.75 -30.01 -6.69
CA ALA A 69 -38.49 -29.34 -6.41
C ALA A 69 -37.84 -28.70 -7.65
N VAL A 70 -37.86 -29.39 -8.80
CA VAL A 70 -37.28 -28.90 -10.05
C VAL A 70 -37.99 -27.66 -10.60
N PHE A 71 -39.30 -27.50 -10.35
CA PHE A 71 -40.04 -26.31 -10.77
C PHE A 71 -39.62 -25.09 -9.95
N HIS A 72 -39.50 -25.27 -8.63
CA HIS A 72 -39.00 -24.25 -7.72
C HIS A 72 -37.55 -23.85 -8.02
N LEU A 73 -36.65 -24.80 -8.29
CA LEU A 73 -35.27 -24.51 -8.71
C LEU A 73 -35.22 -23.60 -9.94
N ASN A 74 -36.02 -23.92 -10.96
CA ASN A 74 -36.03 -23.21 -12.22
C ASN A 74 -36.72 -21.84 -12.11
N LEU A 75 -37.80 -21.74 -11.33
CA LEU A 75 -38.43 -20.46 -11.00
C LEU A 75 -37.46 -19.54 -10.24
N GLY A 76 -36.76 -20.06 -9.23
CA GLY A 76 -35.74 -19.30 -8.51
C GLY A 76 -34.63 -18.79 -9.43
N THR A 77 -34.19 -19.61 -10.39
CA THR A 77 -33.19 -19.21 -11.38
C THR A 77 -33.69 -18.09 -12.29
N LEU A 78 -34.94 -18.16 -12.74
CA LEU A 78 -35.58 -17.11 -13.54
C LEU A 78 -35.70 -15.79 -12.77
N LEU A 79 -36.17 -15.86 -11.52
CA LEU A 79 -36.32 -14.70 -10.64
C LEU A 79 -34.99 -14.01 -10.34
N LEU A 80 -33.93 -14.81 -10.12
CA LEU A 80 -32.59 -14.29 -9.89
C LEU A 80 -32.05 -13.53 -11.11
N ALA A 81 -32.28 -14.04 -12.33
CA ALA A 81 -31.94 -13.32 -13.56
C ALA A 81 -32.70 -11.98 -13.69
N GLY A 82 -33.91 -11.91 -13.14
CA GLY A 82 -34.70 -10.69 -13.00
C GLY A 82 -34.33 -9.80 -11.80
N ARG A 83 -33.23 -10.10 -11.07
CA ARG A 83 -32.79 -9.40 -9.84
C ARG A 83 -33.81 -9.42 -8.68
N ARG A 84 -34.71 -10.42 -8.64
CA ARG A 84 -35.69 -10.63 -7.57
C ARG A 84 -35.15 -11.64 -6.55
N GLU A 85 -34.07 -11.25 -5.87
CA GLU A 85 -33.28 -12.16 -5.02
C GLU A 85 -34.07 -12.76 -3.85
N GLY A 86 -34.90 -11.96 -3.17
CA GLY A 86 -35.69 -12.44 -2.02
C GLY A 86 -36.72 -13.50 -2.41
N GLU A 87 -37.33 -13.37 -3.59
CA GLU A 87 -38.26 -14.40 -4.09
C GLU A 87 -37.49 -15.64 -4.56
N ALA A 88 -36.37 -15.45 -5.27
CA ALA A 88 -35.52 -16.56 -5.69
C ALA A 88 -35.04 -17.41 -4.50
N GLU A 89 -34.66 -16.76 -3.39
CA GLU A 89 -34.30 -17.42 -2.15
C GLU A 89 -35.43 -18.28 -1.60
N GLY A 90 -36.66 -17.75 -1.59
CA GLY A 90 -37.86 -18.48 -1.17
C GLY A 90 -38.06 -19.75 -2.02
N GLU A 91 -37.96 -19.62 -3.35
CA GLU A 91 -38.12 -20.75 -4.26
C GLU A 91 -37.01 -21.81 -4.06
N TYR A 92 -35.75 -21.43 -3.85
CA TYR A 92 -34.69 -22.41 -3.57
C TYR A 92 -34.90 -23.15 -2.25
N ARG A 93 -35.44 -22.48 -1.21
CA ARG A 93 -35.81 -23.15 0.04
C ARG A 93 -36.99 -24.11 -0.16
N CYS A 94 -37.99 -23.75 -0.96
CA CYS A 94 -39.08 -24.66 -1.32
C CYS A 94 -38.54 -25.89 -2.06
N ALA A 95 -37.61 -25.71 -3.00
CA ALA A 95 -36.96 -26.82 -3.71
C ALA A 95 -36.27 -27.79 -2.74
N LEU A 96 -35.50 -27.28 -1.78
CA LEU A 96 -34.80 -28.09 -0.78
C LEU A 96 -35.72 -28.70 0.30
N ALA A 97 -36.88 -28.09 0.56
CA ALA A 97 -37.88 -28.69 1.44
C ALA A 97 -38.54 -29.93 0.80
N LEU A 98 -38.72 -29.91 -0.52
CA LEU A 98 -39.29 -31.02 -1.30
C LEU A 98 -38.27 -32.10 -1.63
N ASP A 99 -37.04 -31.70 -1.96
CA ASP A 99 -35.91 -32.59 -2.21
C ASP A 99 -34.65 -32.07 -1.48
N PRO A 100 -34.43 -32.53 -0.23
CA PRO A 100 -33.28 -32.12 0.55
C PRO A 100 -31.92 -32.51 -0.05
N ALA A 101 -31.88 -33.45 -0.99
CA ALA A 101 -30.65 -33.92 -1.65
C ALA A 101 -30.31 -33.11 -2.92
N MET A 102 -31.13 -32.12 -3.31
CA MET A 102 -30.97 -31.39 -4.56
C MET A 102 -29.75 -30.42 -4.55
N VAL A 103 -28.60 -30.92 -5.01
CA VAL A 103 -27.31 -30.17 -5.08
C VAL A 103 -27.43 -28.82 -5.78
N ASP A 104 -28.12 -28.74 -6.93
CA ASP A 104 -28.23 -27.48 -7.68
C ASP A 104 -28.98 -26.38 -6.92
N ALA A 105 -30.04 -26.74 -6.18
CA ALA A 105 -30.78 -25.80 -5.34
C ALA A 105 -29.94 -25.34 -4.15
N ALA A 106 -29.24 -26.28 -3.50
CA ALA A 106 -28.30 -26.02 -2.42
C ALA A 106 -27.18 -25.06 -2.83
N ARG A 107 -26.54 -25.32 -3.98
CA ARG A 107 -25.47 -24.47 -4.53
C ARG A 107 -25.96 -23.06 -4.82
N ARG A 108 -27.14 -22.91 -5.43
CA ARG A 108 -27.73 -21.60 -5.76
C ARG A 108 -28.15 -20.82 -4.51
N LEU A 109 -28.77 -21.50 -3.54
CA LEU A 109 -29.10 -20.89 -2.26
C LEU A 109 -27.85 -20.45 -1.50
N GLY A 110 -26.83 -21.31 -1.40
CA GLY A 110 -25.57 -21.00 -0.74
C GLY A 110 -24.88 -19.77 -1.35
N ALA A 111 -24.79 -19.70 -2.68
CA ALA A 111 -24.24 -18.54 -3.39
C ALA A 111 -25.04 -17.25 -3.11
N LEU A 112 -26.37 -17.33 -3.11
CA LEU A 112 -27.24 -16.20 -2.83
C LEU A 112 -27.09 -15.70 -1.39
N LEU A 113 -27.03 -16.59 -0.41
CA LEU A 113 -26.80 -16.26 1.00
C LEU A 113 -25.44 -15.59 1.23
N ILE A 114 -24.38 -16.10 0.59
CA ILE A 114 -23.04 -15.48 0.65
C ILE A 114 -23.06 -14.08 0.04
N GLY A 115 -23.69 -13.92 -1.13
CA GLY A 115 -23.83 -12.63 -1.81
C GLY A 115 -24.64 -11.61 -1.00
N ALA A 116 -25.67 -12.06 -0.29
CA ALA A 116 -26.49 -11.25 0.61
C ALA A 116 -25.82 -10.93 1.96
N GLY A 117 -24.55 -11.30 2.17
CA GLY A 117 -23.83 -11.03 3.43
C GLY A 117 -24.31 -11.89 4.60
N ARG A 118 -24.96 -13.03 4.34
CA ARG A 118 -25.52 -13.96 5.33
C ARG A 118 -24.82 -15.33 5.31
N PRO A 119 -23.48 -15.41 5.36
CA PRO A 119 -22.76 -16.67 5.26
C PRO A 119 -23.04 -17.63 6.43
N GLY A 120 -23.44 -17.12 7.59
CA GLY A 120 -23.78 -17.94 8.76
C GLY A 120 -25.01 -18.84 8.56
N GLU A 121 -25.90 -18.52 7.61
CA GLU A 121 -27.08 -19.34 7.31
C GLU A 121 -26.78 -20.52 6.38
N VAL A 122 -25.64 -20.49 5.67
CA VAL A 122 -25.33 -21.46 4.60
C VAL A 122 -25.25 -22.88 5.15
N GLU A 123 -24.51 -23.11 6.24
CA GLU A 123 -24.36 -24.46 6.78
C GLU A 123 -25.69 -25.03 7.25
N GLY A 124 -26.51 -24.23 7.95
CA GLY A 124 -27.84 -24.66 8.37
C GLY A 124 -28.75 -25.00 7.19
N ALA A 125 -28.76 -24.14 6.16
CA ALA A 125 -29.58 -24.33 4.97
C ALA A 125 -29.16 -25.53 4.12
N LEU A 126 -27.85 -25.82 4.06
CA LEU A 126 -27.29 -26.89 3.21
C LEU A 126 -27.04 -28.19 3.98
N THR A 127 -27.26 -28.23 5.30
CA THR A 127 -27.02 -29.43 6.15
C THR A 127 -27.67 -30.71 5.60
N PRO A 128 -28.95 -30.71 5.17
CA PRO A 128 -29.57 -31.92 4.63
C PRO A 128 -28.90 -32.40 3.34
N THR A 129 -28.56 -31.47 2.44
CA THR A 129 -27.88 -31.79 1.16
C THR A 129 -26.47 -32.29 1.39
N PHE A 130 -25.75 -31.69 2.34
CA PHE A 130 -24.42 -32.13 2.74
C PHE A 130 -24.45 -33.54 3.35
N ALA A 131 -25.46 -33.87 4.16
CA ALA A 131 -25.63 -35.21 4.72
C ALA A 131 -25.91 -36.27 3.63
N ALA A 132 -26.68 -35.92 2.60
CA ALA A 132 -26.93 -36.79 1.46
C ALA A 132 -25.71 -36.94 0.53
N HIS A 133 -24.92 -35.86 0.38
CA HIS A 133 -23.77 -35.80 -0.53
C HIS A 133 -22.53 -35.17 0.15
N PRO A 134 -21.89 -35.86 1.11
CA PRO A 134 -20.80 -35.31 1.93
C PRO A 134 -19.51 -35.03 1.14
N HIS A 135 -19.43 -35.55 -0.10
CA HIS A 135 -18.30 -35.38 -0.99
C HIS A 135 -18.66 -34.61 -2.26
N ASP A 136 -19.83 -33.97 -2.32
CA ASP A 136 -20.16 -33.12 -3.46
C ASP A 136 -19.33 -31.83 -3.44
N ALA A 137 -18.60 -31.58 -4.54
CA ALA A 137 -17.66 -30.48 -4.61
C ALA A 137 -18.35 -29.11 -4.57
N ASP A 138 -19.54 -28.97 -5.16
CA ASP A 138 -20.26 -27.70 -5.20
C ASP A 138 -20.81 -27.33 -3.82
N VAL A 139 -21.39 -28.30 -3.10
CA VAL A 139 -21.85 -28.11 -1.72
C VAL A 139 -20.67 -27.80 -0.79
N LEU A 140 -19.59 -28.58 -0.87
CA LEU A 140 -18.37 -28.35 -0.08
C LEU A 140 -17.78 -26.96 -0.35
N THR A 141 -17.83 -26.48 -1.59
CA THR A 141 -17.35 -25.14 -1.95
C THR A 141 -18.17 -24.04 -1.28
N MET A 142 -19.51 -24.16 -1.29
CA MET A 142 -20.37 -23.18 -0.62
C MET A 142 -20.11 -23.15 0.89
N VAL A 143 -19.97 -24.32 1.52
CA VAL A 143 -19.62 -24.42 2.94
C VAL A 143 -18.23 -23.81 3.21
N ALA A 144 -17.23 -24.11 2.38
CA ALA A 144 -15.88 -23.58 2.55
C ALA A 144 -15.84 -22.05 2.46
N VAL A 145 -16.52 -21.47 1.47
CA VAL A 145 -16.59 -20.00 1.30
C VAL A 145 -17.37 -19.37 2.45
N ALA A 146 -18.46 -19.99 2.92
CA ALA A 146 -19.22 -19.50 4.07
C ALA A 146 -18.36 -19.46 5.34
N ARG A 147 -17.65 -20.55 5.66
CA ARG A 147 -16.70 -20.64 6.78
C ARG A 147 -15.58 -19.61 6.69
N MET A 148 -15.03 -19.41 5.50
CA MET A 148 -14.02 -18.38 5.25
C MET A 148 -14.57 -16.97 5.55
N ARG A 149 -15.85 -16.71 5.28
CA ARG A 149 -16.50 -15.42 5.52
C ARG A 149 -16.91 -15.22 6.98
N THR A 150 -17.21 -16.30 7.71
CA THR A 150 -17.52 -16.26 9.15
C THR A 150 -16.27 -16.30 10.04
N GLY A 151 -15.09 -16.56 9.46
CA GLY A 151 -13.81 -16.60 10.17
C GLY A 151 -13.40 -17.99 10.69
N ASP A 152 -14.17 -19.03 10.40
CA ASP A 152 -13.76 -20.42 10.64
C ASP A 152 -12.74 -20.87 9.58
N ASN A 153 -11.50 -20.40 9.76
CA ASN A 153 -10.41 -20.67 8.81
C ASN A 153 -10.05 -22.15 8.73
N ALA A 154 -10.10 -22.88 9.85
CA ALA A 154 -9.75 -24.30 9.89
C ALA A 154 -10.81 -25.15 9.18
N GLY A 155 -12.09 -24.90 9.46
CA GLY A 155 -13.19 -25.59 8.78
C GLY A 155 -13.29 -25.22 7.31
N ALA A 156 -12.96 -23.97 6.93
CA ALA A 156 -12.88 -23.53 5.54
C ALA A 156 -11.78 -24.28 4.78
N GLU A 157 -10.57 -24.37 5.34
CA GLU A 157 -9.46 -25.10 4.70
C GLU A 157 -9.78 -26.58 4.51
N ALA A 158 -10.32 -27.24 5.55
CA ALA A 158 -10.73 -28.63 5.46
C ALA A 158 -11.78 -28.86 4.36
N ALA A 159 -12.77 -27.98 4.26
CA ALA A 159 -13.80 -28.05 3.24
C ALA A 159 -13.24 -27.79 1.83
N PHE A 160 -12.35 -26.79 1.64
CA PHE A 160 -11.69 -26.56 0.35
C PHE A 160 -10.84 -27.76 -0.10
N ARG A 161 -10.02 -28.32 0.79
CA ARG A 161 -9.20 -29.50 0.48
C ARG A 161 -10.08 -30.71 0.12
N SER A 162 -11.21 -30.88 0.80
CA SER A 162 -12.18 -31.95 0.48
C SER A 162 -12.85 -31.72 -0.88
N ALA A 163 -13.26 -30.49 -1.19
CA ALA A 163 -13.84 -30.15 -2.49
C ALA A 163 -12.86 -30.41 -3.65
N ILE A 164 -11.59 -30.03 -3.45
CA ILE A 164 -10.50 -30.27 -4.40
C ILE A 164 -10.26 -31.77 -4.63
N ALA A 165 -10.32 -32.58 -3.57
CA ALA A 165 -10.16 -34.03 -3.66
C ALA A 165 -11.35 -34.69 -4.39
N ALA A 166 -12.56 -34.19 -4.18
CA ALA A 166 -13.78 -34.69 -4.80
C ALA A 166 -13.87 -34.37 -6.30
N GLN A 167 -13.46 -33.17 -6.72
CA GLN A 167 -13.46 -32.78 -8.13
C GLN A 167 -12.15 -32.07 -8.52
N PRO A 168 -11.17 -32.79 -9.09
CA PRO A 168 -9.81 -32.28 -9.31
C PRO A 168 -9.62 -31.19 -10.40
N ARG A 169 -10.67 -30.49 -10.87
CA ARG A 169 -10.59 -29.72 -12.14
C ARG A 169 -11.01 -28.25 -12.16
N PRO A 170 -11.48 -27.59 -11.09
CA PRO A 170 -11.76 -26.17 -11.17
C PRO A 170 -10.68 -25.33 -10.45
N GLY A 171 -9.99 -24.44 -11.20
CA GLY A 171 -8.91 -23.59 -10.68
C GLY A 171 -9.37 -22.57 -9.61
N ASN A 172 -10.66 -22.24 -9.58
CA ASN A 172 -11.25 -21.34 -8.59
C ASN A 172 -11.15 -21.87 -7.14
N LEU A 173 -11.21 -23.19 -6.93
CA LEU A 173 -11.09 -23.79 -5.59
C LEU A 173 -9.67 -23.65 -5.07
N ARG A 174 -8.69 -23.92 -5.93
CA ARG A 174 -7.26 -23.72 -5.65
C ARG A 174 -6.99 -22.24 -5.35
N TYR A 175 -7.54 -21.33 -6.14
CA TYR A 175 -7.44 -19.88 -5.91
C TYR A 175 -8.04 -19.45 -4.56
N ASN A 176 -9.24 -19.93 -4.22
CA ASN A 176 -9.89 -19.58 -2.95
C ASN A 176 -9.11 -20.13 -1.74
N LEU A 177 -8.59 -21.36 -1.84
CA LEU A 177 -7.71 -21.93 -0.82
C LEU A 177 -6.41 -21.11 -0.68
N GLY A 178 -5.78 -20.74 -1.79
CA GLY A 178 -4.60 -19.86 -1.79
C GLY A 178 -4.88 -18.52 -1.11
N THR A 179 -6.04 -17.91 -1.37
CA THR A 179 -6.47 -16.66 -0.74
C THR A 179 -6.67 -16.81 0.77
N LEU A 180 -7.26 -17.92 1.22
CA LEU A 180 -7.41 -18.24 2.64
C LEU A 180 -6.03 -18.44 3.32
N LEU A 181 -5.10 -19.12 2.66
CA LEU A 181 -3.75 -19.37 3.17
C LEU A 181 -2.92 -18.08 3.26
N ASP A 182 -3.02 -17.18 2.28
CA ASP A 182 -2.34 -15.87 2.31
C ASP A 182 -2.83 -15.01 3.49
N ARG A 183 -4.14 -15.01 3.77
CA ARG A 183 -4.71 -14.35 4.96
C ARG A 183 -4.17 -14.90 6.27
N GLN A 184 -3.84 -16.19 6.30
CA GLN A 184 -3.18 -16.86 7.43
C GLN A 184 -1.65 -16.69 7.44
N LYS A 185 -1.09 -15.88 6.53
CA LYS A 185 0.36 -15.65 6.35
C LYS A 185 1.14 -16.93 6.00
N ARG A 186 0.49 -17.95 5.45
CA ARG A 186 1.11 -19.21 4.98
C ARG A 186 1.54 -19.07 3.52
N SER A 187 2.46 -18.13 3.26
CA SER A 187 2.80 -17.68 1.90
C SER A 187 3.30 -18.77 0.97
N GLY A 188 4.10 -19.73 1.47
CA GLY A 188 4.60 -20.83 0.63
C GLY A 188 3.50 -21.76 0.12
N GLU A 189 2.51 -22.06 0.97
CA GLU A 189 1.36 -22.87 0.58
C GLU A 189 0.41 -22.08 -0.33
N ALA A 190 0.17 -20.80 -0.03
CA ALA A 190 -0.63 -19.93 -0.88
C ALA A 190 -0.05 -19.81 -2.30
N GLU A 191 1.28 -19.66 -2.44
CA GLU A 191 1.95 -19.65 -3.73
C GLU A 191 1.68 -20.94 -4.52
N ALA A 192 1.84 -22.10 -3.87
CA ALA A 192 1.61 -23.40 -4.50
C ALA A 192 0.17 -23.53 -5.03
N GLU A 193 -0.82 -23.09 -4.24
CA GLU A 193 -2.23 -23.12 -4.62
C GLU A 193 -2.56 -22.14 -5.75
N PHE A 194 -1.99 -20.92 -5.76
CA PHE A 194 -2.16 -19.99 -6.88
C PHE A 194 -1.53 -20.50 -8.17
N ARG A 195 -0.32 -21.10 -8.11
CA ARG A 195 0.31 -21.73 -9.27
C ARG A 195 -0.53 -22.90 -9.79
N ALA A 196 -1.09 -23.72 -8.89
CA ALA A 196 -1.99 -24.81 -9.26
C ALA A 196 -3.29 -24.28 -9.92
N ALA A 197 -3.85 -23.18 -9.40
CA ALA A 197 -5.01 -22.52 -10.00
C ALA A 197 -4.72 -22.06 -11.44
N ILE A 198 -3.56 -21.43 -11.68
CA ILE A 198 -3.12 -20.98 -13.01
C ILE A 198 -2.84 -22.16 -13.94
N ALA A 199 -2.25 -23.25 -13.44
CA ALA A 199 -1.99 -24.43 -14.25
C ALA A 199 -3.30 -25.12 -14.73
N LEU A 200 -4.35 -25.08 -13.91
CA LEU A 200 -5.68 -25.60 -14.26
C LEU A 200 -6.50 -24.62 -15.11
N THR A 201 -6.32 -23.32 -14.90
CA THR A 201 -7.06 -22.25 -15.58
C THR A 201 -6.10 -21.09 -15.89
N PRO A 202 -5.37 -21.15 -17.02
CA PRO A 202 -4.39 -20.12 -17.39
C PRO A 202 -4.97 -18.72 -17.50
N GLU A 203 -6.27 -18.59 -17.79
CA GLU A 203 -6.99 -17.33 -17.93
C GLU A 203 -7.51 -16.75 -16.60
N HIS A 204 -7.16 -17.34 -15.45
CA HIS A 204 -7.62 -16.86 -14.13
C HIS A 204 -6.88 -15.59 -13.71
N VAL A 205 -7.45 -14.44 -14.08
CA VAL A 205 -6.89 -13.09 -13.86
C VAL A 205 -6.47 -12.84 -12.40
N GLU A 206 -7.37 -13.13 -11.45
CA GLU A 206 -7.15 -12.86 -10.03
C GLU A 206 -6.06 -13.75 -9.42
N ALA A 207 -5.88 -14.98 -9.94
CA ALA A 207 -4.82 -15.88 -9.50
C ALA A 207 -3.44 -15.36 -9.93
N HIS A 208 -3.31 -14.87 -11.16
CA HIS A 208 -2.09 -14.17 -11.61
C HIS A 208 -1.81 -12.93 -10.74
N PHE A 209 -2.81 -12.09 -10.51
CA PHE A 209 -2.66 -10.88 -9.69
C PHE A 209 -2.22 -11.20 -8.24
N ASN A 210 -2.89 -12.14 -7.56
CA ASN A 210 -2.56 -12.49 -6.18
C ASN A 210 -1.21 -13.21 -6.07
N LEU A 211 -0.84 -14.05 -7.04
CA LEU A 211 0.51 -14.61 -7.14
C LEU A 211 1.56 -13.51 -7.30
N GLY A 212 1.32 -12.53 -8.17
CA GLY A 212 2.19 -11.37 -8.36
C GLY A 212 2.41 -10.59 -7.06
N ASN A 213 1.34 -10.35 -6.29
CA ASN A 213 1.42 -9.68 -4.98
C ASN A 213 2.28 -10.46 -3.98
N LEU A 214 2.13 -11.78 -3.93
CA LEU A 214 2.90 -12.64 -3.03
C LEU A 214 4.39 -12.66 -3.41
N LEU A 215 4.69 -12.77 -4.70
CA LEU A 215 6.06 -12.74 -5.24
C LEU A 215 6.74 -11.38 -4.98
N MET A 216 6.00 -10.28 -5.11
CA MET A 216 6.50 -8.94 -4.78
C MET A 216 6.85 -8.81 -3.29
N LYS A 217 6.01 -9.32 -2.37
CA LYS A 217 6.32 -9.37 -0.93
C LYS A 217 7.56 -10.22 -0.62
N SER A 218 7.90 -11.18 -1.49
CA SER A 218 9.08 -12.05 -1.37
C SER A 218 10.29 -11.56 -2.20
N ASP A 219 10.28 -10.31 -2.68
CA ASP A 219 11.36 -9.69 -3.48
C ASP A 219 11.69 -10.44 -4.80
N ARG A 220 10.76 -11.29 -5.29
CA ARG A 220 10.85 -12.03 -6.57
C ARG A 220 10.26 -11.20 -7.71
N LEU A 221 10.88 -10.05 -7.96
CA LEU A 221 10.31 -8.97 -8.78
C LEU A 221 10.03 -9.37 -10.24
N ASP A 222 10.92 -10.13 -10.89
CA ASP A 222 10.73 -10.50 -12.31
C ASP A 222 9.57 -11.50 -12.52
N GLU A 223 9.35 -12.39 -11.56
CA GLU A 223 8.20 -13.29 -11.58
C GLU A 223 6.90 -12.53 -11.26
N ALA A 224 6.95 -11.59 -10.31
CA ALA A 224 5.82 -10.72 -10.00
C ALA A 224 5.39 -9.90 -11.21
N ARG A 225 6.35 -9.31 -11.94
CA ARG A 225 6.14 -8.62 -13.22
C ARG A 225 5.38 -9.50 -14.21
N SER A 226 5.89 -10.71 -14.43
CA SER A 226 5.32 -11.65 -15.40
C SER A 226 3.86 -11.97 -15.07
N CYS A 227 3.54 -12.09 -13.77
CA CYS A 227 2.18 -12.31 -13.29
C CYS A 227 1.27 -11.09 -13.51
N PHE A 228 1.71 -9.87 -13.19
CA PHE A 228 0.92 -8.65 -13.43
C PHE A 228 0.70 -8.41 -14.93
N GLU A 229 1.71 -8.62 -15.76
CA GLU A 229 1.57 -8.53 -17.21
C GLU A 229 0.61 -9.60 -17.76
N ALA A 230 0.61 -10.82 -17.21
CA ALA A 230 -0.38 -11.85 -17.57
C ALA A 230 -1.80 -11.42 -17.20
N ALA A 231 -2.02 -10.91 -15.98
CA ALA A 231 -3.30 -10.38 -15.57
C ALA A 231 -3.78 -9.25 -16.48
N LEU A 232 -2.88 -8.35 -16.89
CA LEU A 232 -3.19 -7.23 -17.80
C LEU A 232 -3.40 -7.66 -19.26
N ARG A 233 -2.78 -8.74 -19.74
CA ARG A 233 -3.10 -9.32 -21.06
C ARG A 233 -4.52 -9.87 -21.10
N LEU A 234 -4.95 -10.51 -20.00
CA LEU A 234 -6.28 -11.10 -19.87
C LEU A 234 -7.36 -10.06 -19.57
N ARG A 235 -7.05 -9.04 -18.78
CA ARG A 235 -7.93 -7.92 -18.41
C ARG A 235 -7.17 -6.59 -18.49
N PRO A 236 -7.14 -5.94 -19.68
CA PRO A 236 -6.35 -4.72 -19.90
C PRO A 236 -6.72 -3.52 -19.02
N ASP A 237 -7.95 -3.46 -18.53
CA ASP A 237 -8.50 -2.42 -17.66
C ASP A 237 -8.35 -2.73 -16.16
N TYR A 238 -7.60 -3.78 -15.79
CA TYR A 238 -7.41 -4.15 -14.39
C TYR A 238 -6.48 -3.15 -13.66
N ALA A 239 -7.09 -2.12 -13.05
CA ALA A 239 -6.38 -1.01 -12.42
C ALA A 239 -5.38 -1.43 -11.34
N ASP A 240 -5.73 -2.38 -10.48
CA ASP A 240 -4.84 -2.84 -9.39
C ASP A 240 -3.58 -3.53 -9.91
N ALA A 241 -3.72 -4.38 -10.93
CA ALA A 241 -2.57 -5.03 -11.57
C ALA A 241 -1.65 -3.99 -12.24
N ARG A 242 -2.22 -2.95 -12.88
CA ARG A 242 -1.43 -1.87 -13.47
C ARG A 242 -0.76 -0.98 -12.43
N PHE A 243 -1.43 -0.69 -11.32
CA PHE A 243 -0.84 0.05 -10.20
C PHE A 243 0.36 -0.71 -9.62
N ASN A 244 0.22 -2.00 -9.33
CA ASN A 244 1.31 -2.82 -8.78
C ASN A 244 2.46 -3.02 -9.78
N LEU A 245 2.17 -3.13 -11.08
CA LEU A 245 3.20 -3.09 -12.11
C LEU A 245 3.96 -1.76 -12.10
N GLY A 246 3.26 -0.63 -11.89
CA GLY A 246 3.87 0.69 -11.73
C GLY A 246 4.82 0.77 -10.53
N LEU A 247 4.39 0.26 -9.36
CA LEU A 247 5.26 0.19 -8.17
C LEU A 247 6.51 -0.64 -8.44
N LEU A 248 6.35 -1.80 -9.06
CA LEU A 248 7.45 -2.68 -9.42
C LEU A 248 8.41 -2.03 -10.43
N GLN A 249 7.89 -1.28 -11.40
CA GLN A 249 8.70 -0.49 -12.33
C GLN A 249 9.53 0.58 -11.61
N VAL A 250 9.01 1.23 -10.55
CA VAL A 250 9.80 2.13 -9.70
C VAL A 250 10.97 1.40 -9.03
N GLU A 251 10.75 0.17 -8.55
CA GLU A 251 11.78 -0.61 -7.85
C GLU A 251 12.97 -1.02 -8.74
N GLN A 252 12.71 -1.28 -10.02
CA GLN A 252 13.76 -1.53 -11.02
C GLN A 252 14.10 -0.29 -11.87
N ASP A 253 13.88 0.91 -11.30
CA ASP A 253 14.31 2.22 -11.83
C ASP A 253 13.80 2.53 -13.24
N GLN A 254 12.70 1.89 -13.65
CA GLN A 254 12.00 2.10 -14.92
C GLN A 254 11.00 3.26 -14.78
N THR A 255 11.49 4.43 -14.39
CA THR A 255 10.68 5.59 -14.01
C THR A 255 9.66 6.02 -15.07
N ASP A 256 10.03 6.08 -16.35
CA ASP A 256 9.10 6.50 -17.41
C ASP A 256 7.94 5.50 -17.60
N ALA A 257 8.22 4.20 -17.46
CA ALA A 257 7.19 3.16 -17.53
C ALA A 257 6.26 3.23 -16.30
N ALA A 258 6.82 3.43 -15.11
CA ALA A 258 6.05 3.60 -13.88
C ALA A 258 5.10 4.80 -13.96
N GLU A 259 5.59 5.94 -14.46
CA GLU A 259 4.76 7.14 -14.66
C GLU A 259 3.60 6.86 -15.63
N ALA A 260 3.85 6.20 -16.76
CA ALA A 260 2.80 5.83 -17.71
C ALA A 260 1.76 4.90 -17.07
N SER A 261 2.19 3.93 -16.26
CA SER A 261 1.31 3.03 -15.52
C SER A 261 0.42 3.79 -14.55
N PHE A 262 0.99 4.67 -13.71
CA PHE A 262 0.20 5.46 -12.74
C PHE A 262 -0.75 6.44 -13.42
N ARG A 263 -0.33 7.12 -14.50
CA ARG A 263 -1.20 8.02 -15.26
C ARG A 263 -2.38 7.27 -15.88
N THR A 264 -2.17 6.05 -16.37
CA THR A 264 -3.26 5.21 -16.88
C THR A 264 -4.25 4.87 -15.78
N VAL A 265 -3.77 4.48 -14.59
CA VAL A 265 -4.65 4.21 -13.43
C VAL A 265 -5.46 5.46 -13.06
N LEU A 266 -4.82 6.63 -13.00
CA LEU A 266 -5.48 7.90 -12.68
C LEU A 266 -6.42 8.40 -13.77
N SER A 267 -6.24 7.97 -15.03
CA SER A 267 -7.19 8.29 -16.10
C SER A 267 -8.55 7.60 -15.90
N ALA A 268 -8.55 6.40 -15.31
CA ALA A 268 -9.75 5.63 -15.01
C ALA A 268 -10.32 5.97 -13.62
N ALA A 269 -9.46 6.24 -12.64
CA ALA A 269 -9.83 6.59 -11.27
C ALA A 269 -9.03 7.80 -10.77
N PRO A 270 -9.42 9.04 -11.16
CA PRO A 270 -8.67 10.26 -10.81
C PRO A 270 -8.50 10.49 -9.30
N ASP A 271 -9.48 10.06 -8.51
CA ASP A 271 -9.49 10.30 -7.06
C ASP A 271 -8.75 9.22 -6.25
N ARG A 272 -8.19 8.20 -6.90
CA ARG A 272 -7.49 7.08 -6.25
C ARG A 272 -6.23 7.55 -5.49
N PRO A 273 -6.22 7.60 -4.14
CA PRO A 273 -5.18 8.30 -3.37
C PRO A 273 -3.79 7.66 -3.44
N ASP A 274 -3.71 6.33 -3.40
CA ASP A 274 -2.47 5.55 -3.53
C ASP A 274 -1.77 5.80 -4.87
N ALA A 275 -2.53 5.83 -5.97
CA ALA A 275 -2.00 6.14 -7.30
C ALA A 275 -1.53 7.60 -7.42
N ARG A 276 -2.27 8.56 -6.85
CA ARG A 276 -1.85 9.98 -6.80
C ARG A 276 -0.57 10.13 -5.99
N LEU A 277 -0.49 9.52 -4.81
CA LEU A 277 0.70 9.60 -3.96
C LEU A 277 1.93 8.96 -4.63
N ALA A 278 1.76 7.80 -5.26
CA ALA A 278 2.85 7.12 -5.98
C ALA A 278 3.38 7.97 -7.14
N LEU A 279 2.49 8.51 -7.98
CA LEU A 279 2.89 9.41 -9.07
C LEU A 279 3.50 10.71 -8.55
N GLY A 280 2.91 11.32 -7.52
CA GLY A 280 3.43 12.54 -6.90
C GLY A 280 4.86 12.34 -6.39
N THR A 281 5.10 11.25 -5.66
CA THR A 281 6.45 10.89 -5.15
C THR A 281 7.44 10.67 -6.28
N LEU A 282 7.03 9.98 -7.36
CA LEU A 282 7.86 9.76 -8.54
C LEU A 282 8.25 11.07 -9.22
N LEU A 283 7.29 11.97 -9.44
CA LEU A 283 7.53 13.28 -10.05
C LEU A 283 8.42 14.17 -9.17
N LEU A 284 8.23 14.14 -7.85
CA LEU A 284 9.14 14.80 -6.90
C LEU A 284 10.56 14.25 -7.01
N ARG A 285 10.74 12.92 -7.11
CA ARG A 285 12.05 12.28 -7.28
C ARG A 285 12.73 12.67 -8.60
N ARG A 286 11.96 12.95 -9.65
CA ARG A 286 12.46 13.50 -10.93
C ARG A 286 12.75 15.00 -10.88
N GLY A 287 12.31 15.70 -9.84
CA GLY A 287 12.42 17.15 -9.71
C GLY A 287 11.29 17.94 -10.38
N ASP A 288 10.25 17.26 -10.89
CA ASP A 288 9.02 17.90 -11.38
C ASP A 288 8.11 18.27 -10.20
N TYR A 289 8.56 19.28 -9.45
CA TYR A 289 7.85 19.79 -8.29
C TYR A 289 6.50 20.44 -8.65
N ALA A 290 6.38 20.96 -9.86
CA ALA A 290 5.15 21.61 -10.32
C ALA A 290 3.97 20.62 -10.33
N ASN A 291 4.21 19.42 -10.85
CA ASN A 291 3.19 18.38 -10.94
C ASN A 291 3.23 17.39 -9.76
N GLY A 292 4.38 17.25 -9.10
CA GLY A 292 4.54 16.33 -7.96
C GLY A 292 3.81 16.79 -6.70
N TRP A 293 3.93 18.07 -6.31
CA TRP A 293 3.35 18.57 -5.06
C TRP A 293 1.81 18.45 -4.99
N PRO A 294 1.04 18.81 -6.04
CA PRO A 294 -0.41 18.65 -6.02
C PRO A 294 -0.85 17.20 -5.76
N LEU A 295 -0.16 16.23 -6.37
CA LEU A 295 -0.47 14.81 -6.23
C LEU A 295 -0.02 14.24 -4.87
N TYR A 296 1.08 14.76 -4.33
CA TYR A 296 1.61 14.35 -3.04
C TYR A 296 0.71 14.71 -1.85
N GLU A 297 -0.26 15.63 -2.02
CA GLU A 297 -1.30 15.92 -1.01
C GLU A 297 -2.19 14.72 -0.68
N ALA A 298 -2.29 13.72 -1.57
CA ALA A 298 -3.04 12.49 -1.34
C ALA A 298 -2.58 11.70 -0.09
N ARG A 299 -1.37 11.98 0.43
CA ARG A 299 -0.89 11.43 1.73
C ARG A 299 -1.79 11.74 2.92
N SER A 300 -2.64 12.76 2.82
CA SER A 300 -3.55 13.19 3.89
C SER A 300 -4.99 12.70 3.70
N GLU A 301 -5.23 11.76 2.80
CA GLU A 301 -6.57 11.29 2.40
C GLU A 301 -6.81 9.81 2.75
N GLY A 302 -8.08 9.46 3.03
CA GLY A 302 -8.51 8.08 3.26
C GLY A 302 -7.68 7.33 4.31
N GLU A 303 -7.40 6.06 4.02
CA GLU A 303 -6.57 5.17 4.86
C GLU A 303 -5.09 5.61 4.89
N LEU A 304 -4.61 6.34 3.86
CA LEU A 304 -3.23 6.84 3.85
C LEU A 304 -3.00 7.85 4.98
N ARG A 305 -4.03 8.62 5.35
CA ARG A 305 -3.95 9.59 6.46
C ARG A 305 -3.45 8.92 7.74
N GLU A 306 -3.97 7.74 8.08
CA GLU A 306 -3.60 7.03 9.31
C GLU A 306 -2.12 6.58 9.32
N ASN A 307 -1.56 6.34 8.13
CA ASN A 307 -0.16 5.95 7.97
C ASN A 307 0.81 7.14 8.04
N PHE A 308 0.35 8.35 7.71
CA PHE A 308 1.21 9.53 7.64
C PHE A 308 1.01 10.52 8.79
N ASN A 309 -0.23 10.85 9.17
CA ASN A 309 -0.53 11.94 10.12
C ASN A 309 -1.87 11.80 10.86
N LEU A 310 -1.86 12.08 12.17
CA LEU A 310 -3.06 12.51 12.91
C LEU A 310 -3.25 14.02 12.69
N LEU A 311 -4.26 14.39 11.90
CA LEU A 311 -4.59 15.80 11.65
C LEU A 311 -5.02 16.48 12.97
N PRO A 312 -4.72 17.78 13.14
CA PRO A 312 -5.14 18.50 14.34
C PRO A 312 -6.66 18.60 14.43
N ASP A 313 -7.21 18.34 15.61
CA ASP A 313 -8.59 18.68 15.96
C ASP A 313 -8.62 20.12 16.49
N VAL A 314 -8.59 21.08 15.57
CA VAL A 314 -8.57 22.52 15.88
C VAL A 314 -9.68 23.25 15.11
N PRO A 315 -10.28 24.31 15.68
CA PRO A 315 -11.44 24.97 15.09
C PRO A 315 -11.09 25.95 13.96
N TYR A 316 -9.81 26.25 13.73
CA TYR A 316 -9.35 27.16 12.68
C TYR A 316 -9.04 26.42 11.36
N PRO A 317 -9.21 27.08 10.20
CA PRO A 317 -9.07 26.45 8.89
C PRO A 317 -7.62 26.09 8.53
N ARG A 318 -7.47 25.14 7.60
CA ARG A 318 -6.17 24.83 6.99
C ARG A 318 -5.78 25.92 5.99
N TRP A 319 -4.57 26.46 6.10
CA TRP A 319 -3.97 27.36 5.11
C TRP A 319 -3.69 26.62 3.80
N ARG A 320 -4.16 27.19 2.70
CA ARG A 320 -4.03 26.65 1.33
C ARG A 320 -3.40 27.65 0.35
N GLY A 321 -2.82 28.73 0.85
CA GLY A 321 -2.17 29.78 0.06
C GLY A 321 -2.85 31.14 0.14
N GLU A 322 -3.77 31.33 1.09
CA GLU A 322 -4.36 32.62 1.41
C GLU A 322 -3.29 33.65 1.84
N ASP A 323 -3.62 34.95 1.74
CA ASP A 323 -2.75 36.02 2.22
C ASP A 323 -2.48 35.89 3.73
N LEU A 324 -1.20 35.91 4.10
CA LEU A 324 -0.73 35.77 5.47
C LEU A 324 -0.46 37.11 6.16
N THR A 325 -0.66 38.24 5.48
CA THR A 325 -0.39 39.58 6.03
C THR A 325 -1.13 39.81 7.34
N GLY A 326 -0.38 39.96 8.43
CA GLY A 326 -0.93 40.18 9.78
C GLY A 326 -1.53 38.93 10.44
N LYS A 327 -1.42 37.75 9.81
CA LYS A 327 -2.05 36.51 10.27
C LYS A 327 -1.15 35.67 11.17
N SER A 328 -1.76 34.70 11.84
CA SER A 328 -1.10 33.69 12.65
C SER A 328 -1.27 32.29 12.05
N LEU A 329 -0.20 31.49 12.06
CA LEU A 329 -0.16 30.15 11.48
C LEU A 329 0.44 29.15 12.47
N LEU A 330 -0.25 28.02 12.64
CA LEU A 330 0.29 26.82 13.27
C LEU A 330 0.84 25.86 12.21
N LEU A 331 2.11 25.49 12.30
CA LEU A 331 2.63 24.32 11.59
C LEU A 331 2.47 23.10 12.49
N TRP A 332 1.62 22.15 12.09
CA TRP A 332 1.37 20.94 12.86
C TRP A 332 2.51 19.93 12.68
N PRO A 333 2.87 19.14 13.72
CA PRO A 333 3.86 18.06 13.55
C PRO A 333 3.44 17.09 12.45
N GLU A 334 4.35 16.79 11.53
CA GLU A 334 4.12 15.90 10.38
C GLU A 334 5.34 15.00 10.20
N GLN A 335 5.11 13.69 9.99
CA GLN A 335 6.15 12.69 9.73
C GLN A 335 7.30 12.68 10.76
N GLY A 336 8.54 12.40 10.32
CA GLY A 336 9.70 12.13 11.17
C GLY A 336 10.56 13.35 11.48
N TYR A 337 11.66 13.13 12.20
CA TYR A 337 12.53 14.22 12.64
C TYR A 337 13.24 14.92 11.48
N GLY A 338 13.67 14.17 10.46
CA GLY A 338 14.33 14.73 9.27
C GLY A 338 13.40 15.68 8.50
N ASP A 339 12.12 15.33 8.41
CA ASP A 339 11.09 16.14 7.77
C ASP A 339 10.89 17.45 8.50
N ALA A 340 10.66 17.40 9.81
CA ALA A 340 10.52 18.59 10.63
C ALA A 340 11.74 19.52 10.48
N ILE A 341 12.97 18.98 10.53
CA ILE A 341 14.20 19.74 10.33
C ILE A 341 14.27 20.35 8.93
N GLN A 342 13.94 19.59 7.89
CA GLN A 342 14.03 20.09 6.52
C GLN A 342 13.02 21.19 6.26
N PHE A 343 11.76 21.02 6.67
CA PHE A 343 10.67 21.94 6.36
C PHE A 343 10.58 23.13 7.31
N ALA A 344 11.23 23.10 8.48
CA ALA A 344 11.39 24.28 9.34
C ALA A 344 12.04 25.47 8.61
N ARG A 345 12.79 25.24 7.52
CA ARG A 345 13.37 26.29 6.66
C ARG A 345 12.36 27.29 6.10
N PHE A 346 11.09 26.90 5.97
CA PHE A 346 10.07 27.76 5.39
C PHE A 346 9.58 28.85 6.35
N ALA A 347 9.94 28.78 7.64
CA ALA A 347 9.57 29.79 8.64
C ALA A 347 9.90 31.23 8.18
N ARG A 348 11.13 31.45 7.69
CA ARG A 348 11.58 32.75 7.18
C ARG A 348 10.79 33.22 5.96
N GLU A 349 10.45 32.29 5.07
CA GLU A 349 9.69 32.60 3.86
C GLU A 349 8.25 32.98 4.20
N LEU A 350 7.63 32.30 5.16
CA LEU A 350 6.30 32.65 5.66
C LEU A 350 6.29 34.06 6.28
N LYS A 351 7.30 34.40 7.09
CA LYS A 351 7.45 35.77 7.64
C LYS A 351 7.65 36.83 6.57
N ARG A 352 8.44 36.55 5.53
CA ARG A 352 8.62 37.48 4.39
C ARG A 352 7.31 37.77 3.65
N ARG A 353 6.36 36.85 3.69
CA ARG A 353 5.01 37.00 3.10
C ARG A 353 4.02 37.68 4.05
N GLY A 354 4.51 38.31 5.13
CA GLY A 354 3.68 39.13 6.02
C GLY A 354 3.08 38.38 7.21
N LEU A 355 3.41 37.09 7.40
CA LEU A 355 2.93 36.33 8.56
C LEU A 355 3.38 37.01 9.86
N ALA A 356 2.43 37.37 10.72
CA ALA A 356 2.72 38.04 11.98
C ALA A 356 3.22 37.05 13.03
N ARG A 357 2.57 35.89 13.16
CA ARG A 357 2.91 34.87 14.17
C ARG A 357 2.99 33.47 13.57
N LEU A 358 4.06 32.74 13.87
CA LEU A 358 4.29 31.35 13.52
C LEU A 358 4.54 30.53 14.79
N THR A 359 3.66 29.55 15.02
CA THR A 359 3.88 28.51 16.02
C THR A 359 4.30 27.23 15.30
N LEU A 360 5.45 26.65 15.66
CA LEU A 360 5.96 25.40 15.10
C LEU A 360 5.70 24.25 16.07
N GLY A 361 4.78 23.36 15.70
CA GLY A 361 4.59 22.07 16.34
C GLY A 361 5.68 21.09 15.93
N CYS A 362 6.28 20.40 16.90
CA CYS A 362 7.27 19.36 16.65
C CYS A 362 7.24 18.26 17.71
N HIS A 363 7.99 17.18 17.44
CA HIS A 363 8.26 16.14 18.44
C HIS A 363 9.22 16.65 19.51
N ALA A 364 9.05 16.21 20.76
CA ALA A 364 9.78 16.75 21.91
C ALA A 364 11.32 16.80 21.77
N PRO A 365 12.01 15.79 21.20
CA PRO A 365 13.46 15.85 21.01
C PRO A 365 13.96 16.94 20.05
N LEU A 366 13.08 17.55 19.26
CA LEU A 366 13.41 18.65 18.35
C LEU A 366 13.14 20.04 18.96
N ALA A 367 12.33 20.13 20.01
CA ALA A 367 11.90 21.42 20.52
C ALA A 367 13.09 22.33 20.92
N PRO A 368 14.10 21.84 21.67
CA PRO A 368 15.26 22.67 22.01
C PRO A 368 16.08 23.15 20.81
N LEU A 369 16.06 22.41 19.70
CA LEU A 369 16.75 22.78 18.46
C LEU A 369 16.04 23.91 17.71
N PHE A 370 14.71 23.98 17.78
CA PHE A 370 13.90 25.00 17.09
C PHE A 370 13.72 26.28 17.91
N VAL A 371 14.08 26.28 19.20
CA VAL A 371 14.12 27.51 19.99
C VAL A 371 15.11 28.50 19.38
N GLY A 372 14.63 29.69 19.01
CA GLY A 372 15.44 30.73 18.37
C GLY A 372 15.67 30.55 16.86
N LEU A 373 14.95 29.62 16.22
CA LEU A 373 14.91 29.54 14.76
C LEU A 373 14.31 30.82 14.16
N ASP A 374 15.05 31.45 13.24
CA ASP A 374 14.61 32.69 12.58
C ASP A 374 13.25 32.50 11.90
N GLY A 375 12.28 33.30 12.33
CA GLY A 375 10.90 33.30 11.85
C GLY A 375 9.92 32.41 12.61
N VAL A 376 10.36 31.66 13.63
CA VAL A 376 9.46 30.94 14.57
C VAL A 376 9.31 31.74 15.85
N ASP A 377 8.08 32.08 16.24
CA ASP A 377 7.82 32.83 17.47
C ASP A 377 7.60 31.91 18.68
N GLU A 378 7.10 30.69 18.43
CA GLU A 378 6.76 29.73 19.47
C GLU A 378 6.98 28.30 18.97
N VAL A 379 7.48 27.44 19.84
CA VAL A 379 7.65 26.01 19.59
C VAL A 379 6.75 25.24 20.55
N VAL A 380 5.95 24.32 20.03
CA VAL A 380 5.04 23.49 20.83
C VAL A 380 5.26 22.01 20.56
N THR A 381 5.01 21.19 21.57
CA THR A 381 5.08 19.71 21.49
C THR A 381 3.75 19.11 21.95
N SER A 382 3.60 17.80 21.78
CA SER A 382 2.42 17.07 22.28
C SER A 382 2.16 17.39 23.77
N GLY A 383 0.89 17.64 24.11
CA GLY A 383 0.44 17.96 25.46
C GLY A 383 0.54 19.44 25.87
N MET A 384 1.18 20.30 25.07
CA MET A 384 1.19 21.75 25.34
C MET A 384 -0.11 22.41 24.86
N ALA A 385 -0.56 23.43 25.60
CA ALA A 385 -1.68 24.25 25.17
C ALA A 385 -1.25 25.08 23.95
N ILE A 386 -2.06 25.03 22.88
CA ILE A 386 -1.83 25.82 21.67
C ILE A 386 -2.87 26.94 21.66
N ALA A 387 -2.41 28.19 21.61
CA ALA A 387 -3.31 29.34 21.46
C ALA A 387 -4.12 29.27 20.15
N ALA A 388 -5.14 30.09 20.01
CA ALA A 388 -5.85 30.20 18.74
C ALA A 388 -4.95 30.81 17.65
N HIS A 389 -5.12 30.34 16.41
CA HIS A 389 -4.48 30.84 15.20
C HIS A 389 -5.52 31.15 14.13
N ASP A 390 -5.16 31.96 13.13
CA ASP A 390 -5.99 32.19 11.95
C ASP A 390 -6.02 30.95 11.05
N TYR A 391 -4.89 30.24 10.95
CA TYR A 391 -4.76 29.04 10.15
C TYR A 391 -3.85 27.97 10.77
N TRP A 392 -3.96 26.73 10.29
CA TRP A 392 -2.94 25.69 10.44
C TRP A 392 -2.46 25.13 9.10
N SER A 393 -1.27 24.54 9.05
CA SER A 393 -0.78 23.80 7.88
C SER A 393 0.11 22.64 8.27
N LEU A 394 0.20 21.66 7.37
CA LEU A 394 1.21 20.62 7.40
C LEU A 394 2.51 21.13 6.72
N PRO A 395 3.70 20.93 7.31
CA PRO A 395 4.98 21.34 6.74
C PRO A 395 5.24 20.87 5.29
N LEU A 396 4.89 19.63 4.93
CA LEU A 396 5.09 19.10 3.58
C LEU A 396 4.07 19.63 2.56
N SER A 397 3.06 20.41 3.00
CA SER A 397 2.14 21.12 2.09
C SER A 397 2.65 22.52 1.73
N LEU A 398 3.61 23.05 2.50
CA LEU A 398 4.17 24.38 2.25
C LEU A 398 4.74 24.53 0.84
N PRO A 399 5.48 23.56 0.27
CA PRO A 399 5.95 23.67 -1.11
C PRO A 399 4.85 23.87 -2.15
N LEU A 400 3.70 23.21 -1.99
CA LEU A 400 2.56 23.37 -2.88
C LEU A 400 2.01 24.80 -2.79
N HIS A 401 1.66 25.23 -1.59
CA HIS A 401 1.00 26.52 -1.35
C HIS A 401 1.93 27.73 -1.59
N LEU A 402 3.25 27.53 -1.49
CA LEU A 402 4.24 28.54 -1.84
C LEU A 402 4.65 28.53 -3.31
N GLY A 403 4.12 27.59 -4.12
CA GLY A 403 4.41 27.47 -5.55
C GLY A 403 5.85 27.03 -5.84
N MET A 404 6.46 26.27 -4.94
CA MET A 404 7.87 25.90 -5.03
C MET A 404 8.16 25.10 -6.30
N ARG A 405 9.32 25.39 -6.90
CA ARG A 405 9.94 24.64 -8.00
C ARG A 405 11.32 24.19 -7.56
N LEU A 406 11.92 23.25 -8.28
CA LEU A 406 13.24 22.72 -7.92
C LEU A 406 14.32 23.81 -7.82
N HIS A 407 14.29 24.79 -8.72
CA HIS A 407 15.24 25.92 -8.74
C HIS A 407 14.93 27.00 -7.67
N SER A 408 13.77 26.94 -7.02
CA SER A 408 13.31 27.92 -6.04
C SER A 408 13.26 27.38 -4.61
N VAL A 409 13.95 26.26 -4.34
CA VAL A 409 14.06 25.70 -2.99
C VAL A 409 14.72 26.75 -2.07
N PRO A 410 14.14 27.06 -0.88
CA PRO A 410 14.75 27.98 0.08
C PRO A 410 16.02 27.37 0.67
N ALA A 411 17.15 27.56 -0.02
CA ALA A 411 18.38 26.83 0.22
C ALA A 411 19.46 27.68 0.91
N VAL A 412 19.06 28.75 1.62
CA VAL A 412 19.98 29.59 2.40
C VAL A 412 20.41 28.84 3.66
N LEU A 413 21.71 28.58 3.78
CA LEU A 413 22.32 27.90 4.91
C LEU A 413 23.26 28.85 5.69
N PRO A 414 23.44 28.63 7.01
CA PRO A 414 22.63 27.74 7.84
C PRO A 414 21.29 28.39 8.20
N TYR A 415 20.25 27.57 8.36
CA TYR A 415 18.99 28.00 9.00
C TYR A 415 18.82 27.42 10.41
N LEU A 416 19.64 26.43 10.81
CA LEU A 416 19.74 25.95 12.18
C LEU A 416 21.15 26.16 12.72
N ARG A 417 21.27 26.48 14.02
CA ARG A 417 22.54 26.70 14.69
C ARG A 417 22.54 26.00 16.03
N ALA A 418 23.71 25.51 16.44
CA ALA A 418 23.88 24.95 17.77
C ALA A 418 23.82 26.06 18.83
N SER A 419 23.25 25.76 20.00
CA SER A 419 23.28 26.66 21.15
C SER A 419 24.73 26.91 21.61
N PRO A 420 25.17 28.17 21.77
CA PRO A 420 26.52 28.48 22.26
C PRO A 420 26.84 27.82 23.60
N ALA A 421 25.87 27.74 24.51
CA ALA A 421 26.05 27.11 25.82
C ALA A 421 26.30 25.60 25.68
N LEU A 422 25.58 24.92 24.79
CA LEU A 422 25.81 23.50 24.51
C LEU A 422 27.12 23.28 23.77
N VAL A 423 27.49 24.17 22.83
CA VAL A 423 28.80 24.11 22.15
C VAL A 423 29.95 24.14 23.17
N GLU A 424 29.91 25.03 24.16
CA GLU A 424 30.91 25.07 25.23
C GLU A 424 30.86 23.83 26.13
N ARG A 425 29.66 23.35 26.49
CA ARG A 425 29.49 22.13 27.28
C ARG A 425 30.12 20.91 26.61
N TRP A 426 29.96 20.78 25.29
CA TRP A 426 30.48 19.65 24.53
C TRP A 426 31.95 19.80 24.12
N ARG A 427 32.50 21.02 24.12
CA ARG A 427 33.88 21.33 23.69
C ARG A 427 34.94 20.39 24.26
N PRO A 428 34.99 20.05 25.56
CA PRO A 428 36.06 19.21 26.13
C PRO A 428 36.13 17.80 25.54
N ARG A 429 35.00 17.27 25.04
CA ARG A 429 34.88 15.92 24.48
C ARG A 429 34.84 15.94 22.96
N ALA A 430 34.16 16.93 22.38
CA ALA A 430 33.85 16.99 20.95
C ALA A 430 34.90 17.76 20.12
N ALA A 431 35.59 18.75 20.68
CA ALA A 431 36.59 19.51 19.94
C ALA A 431 37.88 18.70 19.72
N SER A 432 38.52 18.88 18.56
CA SER A 432 39.83 18.29 18.26
C SER A 432 40.68 19.21 17.38
N LYS A 433 42.00 19.02 17.45
CA LYS A 433 42.96 19.60 16.50
C LYS A 433 43.03 18.78 15.20
N GLY A 434 42.79 17.47 15.29
CA GLY A 434 42.73 16.54 14.17
C GLY A 434 41.47 16.67 13.33
N PHE A 435 41.43 16.03 12.16
CA PHE A 435 40.26 16.09 11.27
C PHE A 435 39.19 15.11 11.75
N ARG A 436 38.04 15.63 12.20
CA ARG A 436 37.04 14.83 12.94
C ARG A 436 35.78 14.60 12.12
N VAL A 437 35.39 13.33 12.00
CA VAL A 437 34.27 12.85 11.18
C VAL A 437 33.21 12.19 12.05
N GLY A 438 31.98 12.70 11.98
CA GLY A 438 30.81 12.09 12.63
C GLY A 438 30.21 10.98 11.78
N LEU A 439 29.74 9.90 12.40
CA LEU A 439 29.13 8.73 11.74
C LEU A 439 27.72 8.46 12.27
N ALA A 440 26.76 8.26 11.37
CA ALA A 440 25.41 7.75 11.67
C ALA A 440 24.97 6.75 10.59
N TRP A 441 24.87 5.47 10.91
CA TRP A 441 24.76 4.39 9.92
C TRP A 441 23.43 3.65 9.93
N ARG A 442 22.55 3.92 10.90
CA ARG A 442 21.19 3.38 10.95
C ARG A 442 20.16 4.45 11.18
N GLY A 443 19.00 4.30 10.53
CA GLY A 443 17.79 5.01 10.86
C GLY A 443 16.97 4.31 11.93
N ALA A 444 15.76 4.81 12.17
CA ALA A 444 14.82 4.21 13.11
C ALA A 444 14.13 2.99 12.48
N ALA A 445 14.10 1.85 13.18
CA ALA A 445 13.49 0.59 12.71
C ALA A 445 11.98 0.70 12.40
N ILE A 446 11.28 1.66 13.01
CA ILE A 446 9.86 1.93 12.74
C ILE A 446 9.61 2.52 11.34
N HIS A 447 10.66 2.91 10.62
CA HIS A 447 10.54 3.45 9.27
C HIS A 447 10.40 2.32 8.24
N GLY A 448 9.35 2.35 7.41
CA GLY A 448 9.01 1.25 6.49
C GLY A 448 10.12 0.84 5.51
N ASN A 449 11.04 1.75 5.16
CA ASN A 449 12.19 1.48 4.29
C ASN A 449 13.54 1.36 5.05
N ASP A 450 13.54 1.17 6.37
CA ASP A 450 14.79 1.20 7.15
C ASP A 450 15.78 0.09 6.73
N ALA A 451 15.26 -1.12 6.46
CA ALA A 451 16.06 -2.28 6.08
C ALA A 451 16.92 -2.06 4.83
N ARG A 452 16.48 -1.21 3.89
CA ARG A 452 17.26 -0.90 2.67
C ARG A 452 18.20 0.28 2.87
N ARG A 453 17.81 1.32 3.62
CA ARG A 453 18.61 2.56 3.78
C ARG A 453 19.69 2.47 4.87
N SER A 454 19.52 1.60 5.87
CA SER A 454 20.47 1.41 6.96
C SER A 454 21.63 0.50 6.54
N LEU A 455 22.81 0.73 7.09
CA LEU A 455 23.91 -0.24 6.96
C LEU A 455 23.63 -1.48 7.83
N PRO A 456 24.09 -2.66 7.41
CA PRO A 456 23.83 -3.91 8.14
C PRO A 456 24.52 -3.98 9.50
N SER A 457 25.60 -3.21 9.71
CA SER A 457 26.31 -2.98 10.98
C SER A 457 27.35 -1.87 10.82
N LEU A 458 27.94 -1.41 11.92
CA LEU A 458 29.10 -0.51 11.96
C LEU A 458 30.32 -1.12 11.24
N ASP A 459 30.47 -2.44 11.24
CA ASP A 459 31.58 -3.12 10.55
C ASP A 459 31.53 -2.93 9.04
N ALA A 460 30.37 -2.60 8.46
CA ALA A 460 30.26 -2.20 7.06
C ALA A 460 31.14 -0.96 6.76
N LEU A 461 31.40 -0.10 7.75
CA LEU A 461 32.24 1.09 7.66
C LEU A 461 33.74 0.82 7.88
N ARG A 462 34.16 -0.45 8.02
CA ARG A 462 35.57 -0.82 8.26
C ARG A 462 36.60 -0.18 7.32
N PRO A 463 36.33 0.03 6.01
CA PRO A 463 37.27 0.73 5.14
C PRO A 463 37.66 2.14 5.62
N LEU A 464 36.79 2.84 6.35
CA LEU A 464 37.05 4.19 6.85
C LEU A 464 38.19 4.24 7.87
N TRP A 465 38.37 3.19 8.69
CA TRP A 465 39.44 3.13 9.70
C TRP A 465 40.85 3.18 9.10
N ARG A 466 40.99 2.86 7.81
CA ARG A 466 42.28 2.88 7.10
C ARG A 466 42.67 4.26 6.59
N VAL A 467 41.78 5.26 6.69
CA VAL A 467 42.07 6.61 6.19
C VAL A 467 42.92 7.37 7.23
N PRO A 468 44.19 7.70 6.92
CA PRO A 468 45.11 8.24 7.91
C PRO A 468 44.72 9.65 8.36
N GLY A 469 44.93 9.95 9.65
CA GLY A 469 44.75 11.30 10.22
C GLY A 469 43.28 11.75 10.33
N VAL A 470 42.34 10.80 10.41
CA VAL A 470 40.93 11.04 10.68
C VAL A 470 40.58 10.50 12.06
N GLU A 471 39.88 11.30 12.85
CA GLU A 471 39.28 10.89 14.12
C GLU A 471 37.79 10.69 13.92
N PHE A 472 37.25 9.56 14.36
CA PHE A 472 35.84 9.24 14.18
C PHE A 472 35.03 9.44 15.47
N VAL A 473 33.81 9.94 15.30
CA VAL A 473 32.82 10.14 16.35
C VAL A 473 31.53 9.44 15.95
N ALA A 474 30.98 8.59 16.81
CA ALA A 474 29.62 8.08 16.61
C ALA A 474 28.60 9.16 17.03
N LEU A 475 27.68 9.45 16.12
CA LEU A 475 26.47 10.25 16.33
C LEU A 475 25.22 9.36 16.40
N GLN A 476 25.39 8.04 16.35
CA GLN A 476 24.30 7.07 16.36
C GLN A 476 23.54 7.12 17.68
N LYS A 477 22.21 7.04 17.60
CA LYS A 477 21.29 7.02 18.74
C LYS A 477 20.14 6.04 18.44
N GLY A 478 19.75 5.23 19.42
CA GLY A 478 18.73 4.19 19.23
C GLY A 478 19.29 2.95 18.55
N GLU A 479 18.76 2.57 17.38
CA GLU A 479 19.24 1.38 16.66
C GLU A 479 20.73 1.50 16.30
N GLY A 480 21.54 0.54 16.73
CA GLY A 480 23.00 0.55 16.56
C GLY A 480 23.79 1.32 17.63
N GLU A 481 23.14 1.85 18.68
CA GLU A 481 23.82 2.53 19.79
C GLU A 481 24.78 1.59 20.55
N GLU A 482 24.39 0.33 20.75
CA GLU A 482 25.28 -0.68 21.36
C GLU A 482 26.53 -0.96 20.51
N GLU A 483 26.41 -0.91 19.18
CA GLU A 483 27.56 -1.04 18.27
C GLU A 483 28.53 0.14 18.44
N ALA A 484 28.01 1.34 18.67
CA ALA A 484 28.80 2.55 18.94
C ALA A 484 29.60 2.40 20.24
N ARG A 485 28.95 1.95 21.32
CA ARG A 485 29.58 1.74 22.64
C ARG A 485 30.67 0.69 22.59
N ALA A 486 30.41 -0.44 21.91
CA ALA A 486 31.40 -1.49 21.72
C ALA A 486 32.64 -0.98 20.96
N ALA A 487 32.44 -0.27 19.85
CA ALA A 487 33.54 0.30 19.08
C ALA A 487 34.32 1.37 19.86
N ALA A 488 33.67 2.14 20.73
CA ALA A 488 34.32 3.10 21.61
C ALA A 488 35.19 2.41 22.69
N ALA A 489 34.71 1.32 23.27
CA ALA A 489 35.49 0.52 24.23
C ALA A 489 36.77 -0.08 23.60
N GLU A 490 36.73 -0.37 22.30
CA GLU A 490 37.89 -0.82 21.51
C GLU A 490 38.78 0.32 21.00
N GLY A 491 38.43 1.58 21.28
CA GLY A 491 39.17 2.76 20.83
C GLY A 491 39.07 3.03 19.32
N ARG A 492 38.09 2.46 18.61
CA ARG A 492 37.89 2.69 17.16
C ARG A 492 37.29 4.07 16.85
N LEU A 493 36.46 4.60 17.75
CA LEU A 493 35.81 5.91 17.63
C LEU A 493 35.46 6.47 19.02
N ALA A 494 35.09 7.75 19.10
CA ALA A 494 34.48 8.32 20.30
C ALA A 494 32.95 8.24 20.22
N ASP A 495 32.30 7.64 21.22
CA ASP A 495 30.84 7.62 21.29
C ASP A 495 30.32 8.89 22.01
N LEU A 496 29.77 9.82 21.22
CA LEU A 496 29.13 11.04 21.74
C LEU A 496 27.61 11.02 21.50
N GLY A 497 27.13 10.23 20.53
CA GLY A 497 25.71 10.09 20.20
C GLY A 497 24.90 9.49 21.36
N SER A 498 25.43 8.47 22.04
CA SER A 498 24.77 7.83 23.20
C SER A 498 24.44 8.84 24.30
N ASP A 499 25.27 9.86 24.48
CA ASP A 499 25.13 10.87 25.53
C ASP A 499 24.27 12.09 25.13
N CYS A 500 23.88 12.20 23.85
CA CYS A 500 22.97 13.26 23.41
C CYS A 500 21.57 13.00 23.97
N VAL A 501 20.98 14.01 24.62
CA VAL A 501 19.61 13.94 25.14
C VAL A 501 18.59 14.27 24.05
N ASP A 502 18.93 15.23 23.18
CA ASP A 502 18.06 15.74 22.13
C ASP A 502 18.86 16.17 20.89
N PHE A 503 18.17 16.75 19.89
CA PHE A 503 18.83 17.22 18.67
C PHE A 503 19.64 18.52 18.86
N ALA A 504 19.43 19.28 19.94
CA ALA A 504 20.26 20.44 20.25
C ALA A 504 21.65 20.01 20.76
N ASP A 505 21.73 18.94 21.55
CA ASP A 505 23.00 18.27 21.88
C ASP A 505 23.69 17.74 20.61
N THR A 506 22.93 17.05 19.74
CA THR A 506 23.47 16.55 18.47
C THR A 506 24.05 17.68 17.62
N ALA A 507 23.35 18.81 17.53
CA ALA A 507 23.83 20.01 16.82
C ALA A 507 25.10 20.56 17.46
N ALA A 508 25.19 20.60 18.79
CA ALA A 508 26.39 21.05 19.49
C ALA A 508 27.60 20.14 19.27
N VAL A 509 27.41 18.81 19.18
CA VAL A 509 28.47 17.88 18.78
C VAL A 509 28.88 18.15 17.33
N VAL A 510 27.92 18.20 16.39
CA VAL A 510 28.15 18.45 14.95
C VAL A 510 28.88 19.78 14.71
N HIS A 511 28.65 20.79 15.55
CA HIS A 511 29.38 22.06 15.47
C HIS A 511 30.90 21.88 15.50
N HIS A 512 31.40 20.93 16.31
CA HIS A 512 32.83 20.64 16.47
C HIS A 512 33.40 19.68 15.43
N LEU A 513 32.57 19.16 14.52
CA LEU A 513 33.00 18.23 13.48
C LEU A 513 33.36 18.96 12.18
N ASP A 514 34.30 18.37 11.44
CA ASP A 514 34.72 18.85 10.12
C ASP A 514 33.83 18.29 9.00
N LEU A 515 33.29 17.08 9.18
CA LEU A 515 32.43 16.37 8.23
C LEU A 515 31.53 15.38 8.98
N VAL A 516 30.31 15.16 8.48
CA VAL A 516 29.46 14.03 8.90
C VAL A 516 29.25 13.09 7.72
N ILE A 517 29.38 11.79 7.96
CA ILE A 517 29.02 10.73 7.02
C ILE A 517 27.82 9.99 7.60
N ALA A 518 26.70 10.00 6.90
CA ALA A 518 25.46 9.41 7.40
C ALA A 518 24.71 8.65 6.31
N VAL A 519 23.85 7.70 6.70
CA VAL A 519 22.73 7.28 5.85
C VAL A 519 21.60 8.31 5.92
N ASP A 520 20.57 8.16 5.08
CA ASP A 520 19.42 9.07 5.03
C ASP A 520 18.63 9.13 6.37
N THR A 521 19.03 10.08 7.22
CA THR A 521 18.62 10.19 8.64
C THR A 521 18.44 11.64 9.05
N ALA A 522 17.79 11.87 10.19
CA ALA A 522 17.66 13.19 10.78
C ALA A 522 19.01 13.87 11.07
N VAL A 523 20.07 13.10 11.35
CA VAL A 523 21.45 13.62 11.53
C VAL A 523 21.98 14.22 10.22
N ALA A 524 21.71 13.59 9.07
CA ALA A 524 22.07 14.13 7.77
C ALA A 524 21.35 15.47 7.48
N HIS A 525 20.04 15.51 7.73
CA HIS A 525 19.23 16.72 7.58
C HIS A 525 19.67 17.84 8.52
N LEU A 526 19.97 17.52 9.79
CA LEU A 526 20.49 18.48 10.77
C LEU A 526 21.82 19.07 10.31
N THR A 527 22.76 18.22 9.91
CA THR A 527 24.08 18.65 9.45
C THR A 527 23.98 19.57 8.24
N GLY A 528 23.16 19.19 7.25
CA GLY A 528 22.88 20.02 6.09
C GLY A 528 22.23 21.35 6.46
N ALA A 529 21.25 21.36 7.38
CA ALA A 529 20.57 22.56 7.85
C ALA A 529 21.49 23.54 8.59
N MET A 530 22.53 23.01 9.25
CA MET A 530 23.60 23.74 9.90
C MET A 530 24.68 24.25 8.94
N GLY A 531 24.55 24.00 7.63
CA GLY A 531 25.57 24.39 6.64
C GLY A 531 26.88 23.63 6.80
N LYS A 532 26.89 22.49 7.50
CA LYS A 532 28.08 21.69 7.74
C LYS A 532 28.28 20.65 6.63
N PRO A 533 29.54 20.37 6.22
CA PRO A 533 29.82 19.32 5.25
C PRO A 533 29.21 17.97 5.66
N CYS A 534 28.48 17.35 4.75
CA CYS A 534 27.76 16.11 5.00
C CYS A 534 27.83 15.19 3.78
N TRP A 535 28.23 13.94 3.96
CA TRP A 535 28.20 12.90 2.95
C TRP A 535 27.10 11.90 3.28
N ILE A 536 26.21 11.67 2.33
CA ILE A 536 25.02 10.84 2.54
C ILE A 536 25.12 9.58 1.70
N LEU A 537 25.03 8.42 2.35
CA LEU A 537 24.96 7.12 1.72
C LEU A 537 23.49 6.78 1.43
N LEU A 538 23.18 6.52 0.16
CA LEU A 538 21.82 6.28 -0.33
C LEU A 538 21.71 4.86 -0.90
N PRO A 539 20.60 4.14 -0.61
CA PRO A 539 20.36 2.82 -1.16
C PRO A 539 20.10 2.87 -2.67
N ALA A 540 20.30 1.75 -3.37
CA ALA A 540 20.08 1.66 -4.80
C ALA A 540 18.58 1.68 -5.18
N GLN A 541 17.72 1.20 -4.28
CA GLN A 541 16.26 1.17 -4.44
C GLN A 541 15.57 2.01 -3.37
N GLN A 542 14.37 2.49 -3.68
CA GLN A 542 13.52 3.26 -2.77
C GLN A 542 14.22 4.47 -2.12
N THR A 543 15.16 5.10 -2.84
CA THR A 543 15.77 6.36 -2.40
C THR A 543 14.70 7.44 -2.23
N ASP A 544 14.72 8.17 -1.11
CA ASP A 544 13.77 9.24 -0.87
C ASP A 544 13.81 10.32 -1.97
N TRP A 545 12.64 10.85 -2.32
CA TRP A 545 12.47 11.78 -3.42
C TRP A 545 13.30 13.07 -3.25
N ARG A 546 13.63 13.46 -2.01
CA ARG A 546 14.42 14.67 -1.69
C ARG A 546 15.82 14.64 -2.29
N TRP A 547 16.36 13.45 -2.50
CA TRP A 547 17.72 13.26 -3.03
C TRP A 547 17.75 13.19 -4.55
N LEU A 548 16.59 13.13 -5.22
CA LEU A 548 16.45 12.99 -6.66
C LEU A 548 17.13 11.70 -7.21
N GLU A 549 17.00 11.42 -8.50
CA GLU A 549 17.44 10.13 -9.08
C GLU A 549 18.96 10.01 -9.23
N ARG A 550 19.61 10.98 -9.89
CA ARG A 550 21.00 10.83 -10.39
C ARG A 550 21.96 11.91 -9.90
N ARG A 551 21.57 12.66 -8.87
CA ARG A 551 22.41 13.74 -8.33
C ARG A 551 23.47 13.19 -7.38
N VAL A 552 24.62 13.86 -7.38
CA VAL A 552 25.72 13.69 -6.42
C VAL A 552 25.76 14.83 -5.39
N ASP A 553 24.87 15.80 -5.51
CA ASP A 553 24.69 16.98 -4.68
C ASP A 553 23.21 17.11 -4.26
N SER A 554 22.90 18.05 -3.36
CA SER A 554 21.53 18.29 -2.89
C SER A 554 21.07 19.74 -3.12
N PRO A 555 20.00 19.96 -3.89
CA PRO A 555 19.35 21.28 -4.00
C PRO A 555 18.80 21.80 -2.66
N TRP A 556 18.49 20.89 -1.73
CA TRP A 556 18.03 21.24 -0.39
C TRP A 556 19.15 21.70 0.54
N TYR A 557 20.38 21.26 0.27
CA TYR A 557 21.57 21.54 1.07
C TYR A 557 22.77 21.84 0.17
N PRO A 558 22.72 22.94 -0.61
CA PRO A 558 23.72 23.23 -1.63
C PRO A 558 25.09 23.43 -1.01
N ASN A 559 26.14 23.06 -1.76
CA ASN A 559 27.56 23.20 -1.42
C ASN A 559 28.08 22.38 -0.23
N VAL A 560 27.20 21.85 0.63
CA VAL A 560 27.60 21.15 1.85
C VAL A 560 27.29 19.66 1.81
N VAL A 561 26.27 19.22 1.05
CA VAL A 561 25.94 17.80 0.89
C VAL A 561 26.56 17.19 -0.36
N ARG A 562 27.16 16.01 -0.19
CA ARG A 562 27.57 15.10 -1.28
C ARG A 562 26.86 13.75 -1.11
N LEU A 563 26.33 13.20 -2.19
CA LEU A 563 25.60 11.94 -2.20
C LEU A 563 26.46 10.81 -2.75
N PHE A 564 26.44 9.66 -2.06
CA PHE A 564 27.05 8.40 -2.48
C PHE A 564 25.93 7.37 -2.64
N ARG A 565 25.69 6.90 -3.86
CA ARG A 565 24.60 5.98 -4.18
C ARG A 565 25.13 4.58 -4.34
N GLN A 566 24.46 3.64 -3.70
CA GLN A 566 24.68 2.23 -3.92
C GLN A 566 24.33 1.84 -5.37
N ALA A 567 25.18 1.02 -5.98
CA ALA A 567 24.88 0.39 -7.26
C ALA A 567 23.94 -0.81 -7.07
N GLN A 568 22.98 -1.00 -7.98
CA GLN A 568 22.03 -2.11 -7.88
C GLN A 568 22.74 -3.46 -7.78
N GLY A 569 22.29 -4.28 -6.82
CA GLY A 569 22.80 -5.64 -6.60
C GLY A 569 24.19 -5.75 -5.97
N GLN A 570 24.87 -4.64 -5.65
CA GLN A 570 26.26 -4.68 -5.18
C GLN A 570 26.44 -4.58 -3.65
N GLY A 571 25.34 -4.42 -2.90
CA GLY A 571 25.41 -4.21 -1.45
C GLY A 571 26.17 -2.92 -1.07
N TRP A 572 26.44 -2.71 0.21
CA TRP A 572 27.02 -1.45 0.69
C TRP A 572 28.53 -1.34 0.52
N ALA A 573 29.26 -2.45 0.43
CA ALA A 573 30.73 -2.45 0.46
C ALA A 573 31.37 -1.56 -0.62
N PRO A 574 30.99 -1.63 -1.90
CA PRO A 574 31.59 -0.76 -2.93
C PRO A 574 31.30 0.74 -2.69
N THR A 575 30.13 1.04 -2.13
CA THR A 575 29.75 2.42 -1.78
C THR A 575 30.64 2.96 -0.66
N VAL A 576 30.87 2.15 0.37
CA VAL A 576 31.75 2.51 1.49
C VAL A 576 33.21 2.64 1.03
N ASP A 577 33.69 1.79 0.12
CA ASP A 577 35.03 1.92 -0.45
C ASP A 577 35.20 3.22 -1.25
N ALA A 578 34.16 3.62 -2.00
CA ALA A 578 34.14 4.91 -2.68
C ALA A 578 34.16 6.09 -1.68
N VAL A 579 33.45 5.97 -0.55
CA VAL A 579 33.48 6.96 0.54
C VAL A 579 34.88 7.03 1.16
N ALA A 580 35.52 5.89 1.46
CA ALA A 580 36.87 5.84 2.02
C ALA A 580 37.90 6.48 1.07
N THR A 581 37.79 6.17 -0.22
CA THR A 581 38.64 6.74 -1.28
C THR A 581 38.46 8.25 -1.37
N ALA A 582 37.22 8.72 -1.35
CA ALA A 582 36.91 10.15 -1.34
C ALA A 582 37.45 10.84 -0.08
N LEU A 583 37.35 10.20 1.08
CA LEU A 583 37.84 10.74 2.36
C LEU A 583 39.37 10.82 2.39
N HIS A 584 40.05 9.85 1.77
CA HIS A 584 41.49 9.85 1.62
C HIS A 584 41.98 10.99 0.71
N ALA A 585 41.29 11.22 -0.41
CA ALA A 585 41.62 12.26 -1.38
C ALA A 585 41.15 13.68 -0.97
N LEU A 586 40.43 13.81 0.14
CA LEU A 586 39.81 15.07 0.57
C LEU A 586 40.87 16.10 0.98
N ASP A 587 40.84 17.29 0.36
CA ASP A 587 41.60 18.44 0.85
C ASP A 587 40.98 18.98 2.15
N ARG A 588 41.48 18.49 3.28
CA ARG A 588 41.01 18.83 4.63
C ARG A 588 41.16 20.31 4.97
N ARG A 589 42.11 21.02 4.35
CA ARG A 589 42.28 22.47 4.56
C ARG A 589 41.15 23.25 3.91
N ARG A 590 40.67 22.79 2.76
CA ARG A 590 39.53 23.39 2.06
C ARG A 590 38.22 23.17 2.81
N VAL A 591 38.00 21.99 3.37
CA VAL A 591 36.77 21.67 4.14
C VAL A 591 36.62 22.57 5.36
N ARG A 592 37.71 22.81 6.10
CA ARG A 592 37.74 23.73 7.25
C ARG A 592 37.46 25.20 6.91
N ARG A 593 37.54 25.57 5.63
CA ARG A 593 37.27 26.94 5.15
C ARG A 593 35.85 27.10 4.59
N LEU A 594 35.07 26.03 4.51
CA LEU A 594 33.65 26.15 4.19
C LEU A 594 32.95 26.91 5.35
N PRO A 595 32.09 27.89 5.01
CA PRO A 595 31.51 28.83 5.98
C PRO A 595 30.61 28.18 7.02
#